data_AF-A0A0X3YAC5-F1
#
_entry.id   AF-A0A0X3YAC5-F1
#
_cell.length_a   1.000
_cell.length_b   1.000
_cell.length_c   1.000
_cell.angle_alpha   90.00
_cell.angle_beta   90.00
_cell.angle_gamma   90.00
#
_symmetry.space_group_name_H-M   'P 1'
#
loop_
_entity.id
_entity.type
_entity.pdbx_description
1 polymer ?
#
loop_
_entity_poly.entity_id
_entity_poly.type
_entity_poly.pdbx_seq_one_letter_code
_entity_poly.pdbx_strand_id
1 'polypeptide(L)'
;MKIIKTLILVWLSLAVLAGCQAVYATFPPSTKLHFRVAADINPDADGRPSPVIIKVYELASKTVFENQDFFALYDSPEVVLRTDLLKKDELVFEPGQRTEYRMTLQPATKAVAVVAAYRDIEGARWRAVVDVKPTGYDSFYVYVDKLAVYIREHDLERKQ
;
A
#
# COMPACT_ATOMS: atom_id res chain seq x y z
N MET A 1 32.89 -32.03 -31.61
CA MET A 1 33.38 -30.91 -30.77
C MET A 1 32.53 -29.63 -30.86
N LYS A 2 32.07 -29.18 -32.04
CA LYS A 2 31.20 -27.98 -32.14
C LYS A 2 29.86 -28.12 -31.39
N ILE A 3 29.20 -29.28 -31.53
CA ILE A 3 27.89 -29.58 -30.91
C ILE A 3 27.93 -29.55 -29.38
N ILE A 4 29.01 -30.05 -28.77
CA ILE A 4 29.23 -30.06 -27.32
C ILE A 4 29.42 -28.64 -26.78
N LYS A 5 30.15 -27.78 -27.51
CA LYS A 5 30.32 -26.36 -27.13
C LYS A 5 29.01 -25.58 -27.21
N THR A 6 28.18 -25.83 -28.23
CA THR A 6 26.82 -25.24 -28.32
C THR A 6 25.90 -25.74 -27.21
N LEU A 7 25.93 -27.03 -26.85
CA LEU A 7 25.14 -27.56 -25.75
C LEU A 7 25.54 -26.95 -24.41
N ILE A 8 26.83 -26.78 -24.15
CA ILE A 8 27.33 -26.12 -22.93
C ILE A 8 26.91 -24.64 -22.89
N LEU A 9 26.99 -23.92 -24.02
CA LEU A 9 26.53 -22.53 -24.08
C LEU A 9 25.02 -22.40 -23.81
N VAL A 10 24.20 -23.30 -24.39
CA VAL A 10 22.75 -23.32 -24.18
C VAL A 10 22.41 -23.61 -22.71
N TRP A 11 23.10 -24.57 -22.08
CA TRP A 11 22.92 -24.90 -20.68
C TRP A 11 23.34 -23.75 -19.75
N LEU A 12 24.45 -23.08 -20.05
CA LEU A 12 24.92 -21.92 -19.30
C LEU A 12 23.95 -20.75 -19.42
N SER A 13 23.37 -20.52 -20.60
CA SER A 13 22.34 -19.48 -20.78
C SER A 13 21.03 -19.80 -20.04
N LEU A 14 20.59 -21.07 -20.00
CA LEU A 14 19.41 -21.47 -19.22
C LEU A 14 19.63 -21.28 -17.70
N ALA A 15 20.84 -21.56 -17.21
CA ALA A 15 21.19 -21.38 -15.81
C ALA A 15 21.14 -19.89 -15.37
N VAL A 16 21.48 -18.97 -16.28
CA VAL A 16 21.45 -17.52 -15.98
C VAL A 16 20.01 -16.98 -15.89
N LEU A 17 19.05 -17.50 -16.67
CA LEU A 17 17.65 -17.06 -16.58
C LEU A 17 16.93 -17.53 -15.31
N ALA A 18 17.35 -18.62 -14.69
CA ALA A 18 16.76 -19.10 -13.44
C ALA A 18 17.11 -18.25 -12.21
N GLY A 19 18.17 -17.43 -12.29
CA GLY A 19 18.68 -16.66 -11.14
C GLY A 19 17.74 -15.56 -10.66
N CYS A 20 17.03 -14.85 -11.56
CA CYS A 20 16.20 -13.71 -11.16
C CYS A 20 14.94 -14.10 -10.36
N GLN A 21 14.34 -15.27 -10.64
CA GLN A 21 13.17 -15.72 -9.87
C GLN A 21 13.53 -16.25 -8.48
N ALA A 22 14.71 -16.86 -8.33
CA ALA A 22 15.19 -17.35 -7.04
C ALA A 22 15.39 -16.22 -6.00
N VAL A 23 15.78 -15.03 -6.47
CA VAL A 23 15.95 -13.84 -5.60
C VAL A 23 14.61 -13.36 -5.06
N TYR A 24 13.56 -13.25 -5.87
CA TYR A 24 12.24 -12.82 -5.39
C TYR A 24 11.53 -13.86 -4.52
N ALA A 25 11.87 -15.15 -4.67
CA ALA A 25 11.36 -16.21 -3.79
C ALA A 25 11.96 -16.13 -2.37
N THR A 26 13.17 -15.59 -2.22
CA THR A 26 13.88 -15.45 -0.93
C THR A 26 13.71 -14.08 -0.31
N PHE A 27 13.64 -13.03 -1.13
CA PHE A 27 13.39 -11.64 -0.75
C PHE A 27 12.23 -11.11 -1.59
N PRO A 28 10.99 -11.28 -1.15
CA PRO A 28 9.85 -10.81 -1.92
C PRO A 28 9.79 -9.27 -1.86
N PRO A 29 9.50 -8.60 -2.98
CA PRO A 29 9.29 -7.15 -3.01
C PRO A 29 8.27 -6.73 -1.95
N SER A 30 8.50 -5.62 -1.27
CA SER A 30 7.62 -5.17 -0.20
C SER A 30 7.61 -3.66 -0.05
N THR A 31 6.48 -3.10 0.34
CA THR A 31 6.38 -1.69 0.71
C THR A 31 6.18 -1.56 2.20
N LYS A 32 6.84 -0.57 2.81
CA LYS A 32 6.60 -0.19 4.20
C LYS A 32 5.76 1.07 4.27
N LEU A 33 4.70 1.04 5.08
CA LEU A 33 3.88 2.18 5.43
C LEU A 33 4.18 2.56 6.89
N HIS A 34 4.72 3.76 7.09
CA HIS A 34 4.91 4.35 8.40
C HIS A 34 3.71 5.23 8.73
N PHE A 35 2.79 4.70 9.53
CA PHE A 35 1.62 5.45 9.98
C PHE A 35 2.02 6.47 11.06
N ARG A 36 1.61 7.72 10.84
CA ARG A 36 1.72 8.86 11.74
C ARG A 36 0.31 9.37 12.02
N VAL A 37 -0.23 8.99 13.18
CA VAL A 37 -1.60 9.34 13.55
C VAL A 37 -1.57 10.57 14.44
N ALA A 38 -2.37 11.58 14.10
CA ALA A 38 -2.47 12.79 14.90
C ALA A 38 -3.11 12.50 16.26
N ALA A 39 -2.74 13.28 17.28
CA ALA A 39 -3.31 13.16 18.61
C ALA A 39 -4.77 13.67 18.68
N ASP A 40 -5.18 14.50 17.72
CA ASP A 40 -6.53 15.05 17.59
C ASP A 40 -7.37 14.35 16.50
N ILE A 41 -6.98 13.13 16.12
CA ILE A 41 -7.60 12.31 15.08
C ILE A 41 -9.10 12.08 15.33
N ASN A 42 -9.88 12.09 14.24
CA ASN A 42 -11.26 11.60 14.16
C ASN A 42 -12.13 12.03 15.36
N PRO A 43 -12.32 13.35 15.58
CA PRO A 43 -13.02 13.83 16.76
C PRO A 43 -14.49 13.41 16.77
N ASP A 44 -15.03 13.05 17.94
CA ASP A 44 -16.46 12.83 18.16
C ASP A 44 -17.28 14.14 18.09
N ALA A 45 -18.57 14.08 18.42
CA ALA A 45 -19.45 15.26 18.41
C ALA A 45 -19.04 16.35 19.42
N ASP A 46 -18.35 15.97 20.50
CA ASP A 46 -17.84 16.87 21.55
C ASP A 46 -16.41 17.35 21.24
N GLY A 47 -15.85 16.96 20.09
CA GLY A 47 -14.49 17.29 19.69
C GLY A 47 -13.40 16.39 20.29
N ARG A 48 -13.77 15.32 21.01
CA ARG A 48 -12.80 14.41 21.64
C ARG A 48 -12.19 13.46 20.62
N PRO A 49 -10.85 13.32 20.56
CA PRO A 49 -10.21 12.42 19.60
C PRO A 49 -10.66 10.97 19.80
N SER A 50 -10.91 10.25 18.71
CA SER A 50 -11.41 8.87 18.75
C SER A 50 -10.60 7.95 17.82
N PRO A 51 -10.60 6.62 18.04
CA PRO A 51 -9.94 5.68 17.13
C PRO A 51 -10.44 5.80 15.69
N VAL A 52 -9.60 5.44 14.72
CA VAL A 52 -9.95 5.42 13.30
C VAL A 52 -9.58 4.08 12.67
N ILE A 53 -10.47 3.57 11.82
CA ILE A 53 -10.21 2.38 11.00
C ILE A 53 -9.58 2.83 9.68
N ILE A 54 -8.47 2.20 9.31
CA ILE A 54 -7.82 2.38 8.02
C ILE A 54 -7.84 1.05 7.26
N LYS A 55 -8.43 1.05 6.06
CA LYS A 55 -8.30 -0.06 5.11
C LYS A 55 -7.16 0.25 4.15
N VAL A 56 -6.20 -0.67 4.06
CA VAL A 56 -5.07 -0.61 3.14
C VAL A 56 -5.37 -1.51 1.96
N TYR A 57 -5.19 -1.00 0.74
CA TYR A 57 -5.46 -1.69 -0.52
C TYR A 57 -4.19 -1.83 -1.32
N GLU A 58 -3.94 -3.04 -1.79
CA GLU A 58 -2.98 -3.34 -2.84
C GLU A 58 -3.73 -3.42 -4.17
N LEU A 59 -3.31 -2.63 -5.16
CA LEU A 59 -4.07 -2.42 -6.39
C LEU A 59 -3.27 -2.73 -7.66
N ALA A 60 -3.89 -3.42 -8.61
CA ALA A 60 -3.37 -3.59 -9.97
C ALA A 60 -3.57 -2.34 -10.85
N SER A 61 -4.54 -1.49 -10.47
CA SER A 61 -4.80 -0.17 -11.05
C SER A 61 -5.50 0.70 -10.01
N LYS A 62 -5.12 1.98 -9.93
CA LYS A 62 -5.76 2.96 -9.04
C LYS A 62 -7.02 3.62 -9.63
N THR A 63 -7.25 3.44 -10.92
CA THR A 63 -8.26 4.22 -11.67
C THR A 63 -9.66 4.06 -11.09
N VAL A 64 -10.11 2.83 -10.82
CA VAL A 64 -11.45 2.62 -10.24
C VAL A 64 -11.49 3.18 -8.82
N PHE A 65 -10.49 2.88 -7.99
CA PHE A 65 -10.39 3.38 -6.62
C PHE A 65 -10.49 4.91 -6.52
N GLU A 66 -9.81 5.64 -7.42
CA GLU A 66 -9.83 7.11 -7.46
C GLU A 66 -11.18 7.70 -7.89
N ASN A 67 -12.06 6.91 -8.49
CA ASN A 67 -13.34 7.38 -9.02
C ASN A 67 -14.57 6.81 -8.30
N GLN A 68 -14.39 5.91 -7.34
CA GLN A 68 -15.48 5.39 -6.50
C GLN A 68 -15.72 6.27 -5.27
N ASP A 69 -16.95 6.18 -4.75
CA ASP A 69 -17.33 6.79 -3.48
C ASP A 69 -16.80 5.99 -2.27
N PHE A 70 -16.99 6.55 -1.08
CA PHE A 70 -16.52 5.95 0.17
C PHE A 70 -17.16 4.60 0.44
N PHE A 71 -18.50 4.49 0.36
CA PHE A 71 -19.23 3.29 0.75
C PHE A 71 -18.95 2.13 -0.21
N ALA A 72 -18.84 2.41 -1.51
CA ALA A 72 -18.41 1.46 -2.52
C ALA A 72 -17.05 0.83 -2.16
N LEU A 73 -16.07 1.64 -1.77
CA LEU A 73 -14.74 1.16 -1.41
C LEU A 73 -14.69 0.52 -0.02
N TYR A 74 -15.48 1.02 0.92
CA TYR A 74 -15.44 0.54 2.30
C TYR A 74 -16.23 -0.77 2.47
N ASP A 75 -17.46 -0.82 1.98
CA ASP A 75 -18.39 -1.93 2.23
C ASP A 75 -18.31 -3.03 1.16
N SER A 76 -17.98 -2.69 -0.09
CA SER A 76 -17.99 -3.64 -1.21
C SER A 76 -16.78 -3.51 -2.17
N PRO A 77 -15.54 -3.40 -1.66
CA PRO A 77 -14.37 -3.18 -2.50
C PRO A 77 -14.16 -4.30 -3.53
N GLU A 78 -14.47 -5.56 -3.19
CA GLU A 78 -14.32 -6.71 -4.08
C GLU A 78 -15.25 -6.58 -5.31
N VAL A 79 -16.44 -6.00 -5.13
CA VAL A 79 -17.44 -5.83 -6.19
C VAL A 79 -17.05 -4.70 -7.14
N VAL A 80 -16.58 -3.57 -6.59
CA VAL A 80 -16.30 -2.38 -7.38
C VAL A 80 -14.92 -2.43 -8.02
N LEU A 81 -13.89 -2.89 -7.29
CA LEU A 81 -12.51 -2.95 -7.80
C LEU A 81 -12.26 -4.20 -8.63
N ARG A 82 -12.95 -5.32 -8.36
CA ARG A 82 -12.82 -6.58 -9.10
C ARG A 82 -11.36 -7.01 -9.22
N THR A 83 -10.85 -7.13 -10.44
CA THR A 83 -9.47 -7.52 -10.75
C THR A 83 -8.43 -6.47 -10.37
N ASP A 84 -8.86 -5.22 -10.12
CA ASP A 84 -7.96 -4.18 -9.64
C ASP A 84 -7.62 -4.36 -8.16
N LEU A 85 -8.42 -5.09 -7.37
CA LEU A 85 -8.12 -5.41 -5.99
C LEU A 85 -7.25 -6.65 -5.90
N LEU A 86 -6.02 -6.48 -5.41
CA LEU A 86 -5.07 -7.57 -5.21
C LEU A 86 -5.07 -8.06 -3.76
N LYS A 87 -5.11 -7.13 -2.81
CA LYS A 87 -5.17 -7.41 -1.37
C LYS A 87 -5.84 -6.25 -0.63
N LYS A 88 -6.45 -6.57 0.51
CA LYS A 88 -7.01 -5.60 1.46
C LYS A 88 -6.70 -6.04 2.89
N ASP A 89 -6.16 -5.14 3.68
CA ASP A 89 -5.97 -5.32 5.13
C ASP A 89 -6.70 -4.18 5.88
N GLU A 90 -7.11 -4.44 7.12
CA GLU A 90 -7.79 -3.47 7.99
C GLU A 90 -6.98 -3.26 9.26
N LEU A 91 -6.79 -1.99 9.64
CA LEU A 91 -6.01 -1.57 10.79
C LEU A 91 -6.85 -0.60 11.64
N VAL A 92 -6.72 -0.70 12.96
CA VAL A 92 -7.32 0.25 13.90
C VAL A 92 -6.21 1.05 14.56
N PHE A 93 -6.37 2.37 14.60
CA PHE A 93 -5.40 3.27 15.17
C PHE A 93 -5.99 4.10 16.31
N GLU A 94 -5.27 4.14 17.41
CA GLU A 94 -5.53 5.05 18.53
C GLU A 94 -4.93 6.46 18.25
N PRO A 95 -5.48 7.52 18.88
CA PRO A 95 -4.91 8.86 18.79
C PRO A 95 -3.42 8.91 19.14
N GLY A 96 -2.62 9.57 18.29
CA GLY A 96 -1.18 9.72 18.48
C GLY A 96 -0.33 8.49 18.15
N GLN A 97 -0.94 7.38 17.71
CA GLN A 97 -0.23 6.13 17.44
C GLN A 97 0.80 6.27 16.29
N ARG A 98 1.91 5.54 16.42
CA ARG A 98 2.93 5.38 15.39
C ARG A 98 3.16 3.90 15.14
N THR A 99 3.07 3.45 13.89
CA THR A 99 3.20 2.02 13.56
C THR A 99 3.82 1.85 12.18
N GLU A 100 4.68 0.84 12.04
CA GLU A 100 5.13 0.34 10.73
C GLU A 100 4.24 -0.83 10.32
N TYR A 101 3.72 -0.77 9.10
CA TYR A 101 3.02 -1.86 8.45
C TYR A 101 3.78 -2.23 7.18
N ARG A 102 4.12 -3.52 7.03
CA ARG A 102 4.86 -4.02 5.88
C ARG A 102 3.93 -4.88 5.02
N MET A 103 3.85 -4.53 3.74
CA MET A 103 3.07 -5.25 2.75
C MET A 103 3.99 -5.89 1.72
N THR A 104 3.94 -7.21 1.60
CA THR A 104 4.56 -7.91 0.47
C THR A 104 3.76 -7.61 -0.80
N LEU A 105 4.46 -7.27 -1.88
CA LEU A 105 3.82 -6.90 -3.14
C LEU A 105 3.64 -8.10 -4.06
N GLN A 106 2.46 -8.19 -4.67
CA GLN A 106 2.19 -9.09 -5.77
C GLN A 106 2.83 -8.58 -7.07
N PRO A 107 3.15 -9.46 -8.02
CA PRO A 107 3.74 -9.06 -9.31
C PRO A 107 2.88 -8.07 -10.11
N ALA A 108 1.55 -8.11 -9.92
CA ALA A 108 0.60 -7.25 -10.61
C ALA A 108 0.46 -5.86 -9.97
N THR A 109 1.09 -5.61 -8.82
CA THR A 109 0.86 -4.41 -8.01
C THR A 109 1.44 -3.17 -8.67
N LYS A 110 0.60 -2.13 -8.77
CA LYS A 110 0.97 -0.83 -9.33
C LYS A 110 0.73 0.32 -8.36
N ALA A 111 -0.19 0.14 -7.41
CA ALA A 111 -0.51 1.18 -6.45
C ALA A 111 -0.82 0.60 -5.07
N VAL A 112 -0.58 1.41 -4.05
CA VAL A 112 -1.02 1.19 -2.68
C VAL A 112 -1.94 2.34 -2.29
N ALA A 113 -3.10 2.01 -1.75
CA ALA A 113 -4.09 3.01 -1.36
C ALA A 113 -4.57 2.77 0.07
N VAL A 114 -5.12 3.83 0.67
CA VAL A 114 -5.73 3.81 2.00
C VAL A 114 -7.09 4.49 1.97
N VAL A 115 -8.04 3.93 2.71
CA VAL A 115 -9.33 4.55 3.05
C VAL A 115 -9.40 4.66 4.57
N ALA A 116 -9.67 5.86 5.06
CA ALA A 116 -9.85 6.17 6.48
C ALA A 116 -11.33 6.38 6.79
N ALA A 117 -11.86 5.59 7.72
CA ALA A 117 -13.25 5.68 8.17
C ALA A 117 -13.39 6.75 9.25
N TYR A 118 -13.23 8.02 8.87
CA TYR A 118 -13.56 9.14 9.75
C TYR A 118 -15.06 9.14 10.08
N ARG A 119 -15.41 9.70 11.24
CA ARG A 119 -16.81 9.92 11.63
C ARG A 119 -17.49 10.93 10.69
N ASP A 120 -16.77 11.98 10.31
CA ASP A 120 -17.23 12.97 9.34
C ASP A 120 -16.60 12.68 7.96
N ILE A 121 -17.18 11.73 7.23
CA ILE A 121 -16.70 11.35 5.89
C ILE A 121 -16.89 12.47 4.87
N GLU A 122 -17.97 13.25 4.97
CA GLU A 122 -18.28 14.32 4.02
C GLU A 122 -17.27 15.48 4.13
N GLY A 123 -16.86 15.84 5.35
CA GLY A 123 -15.85 16.86 5.60
C GLY A 123 -14.40 16.39 5.48
N ALA A 124 -14.15 15.08 5.37
CA ALA A 124 -12.81 14.50 5.41
C ALA A 124 -12.19 14.27 4.03
N ARG A 125 -10.86 14.41 3.95
CA ARG A 125 -10.09 13.74 2.88
C ARG A 125 -9.81 12.30 3.32
N TRP A 126 -10.76 11.42 3.06
CA TRP A 126 -10.77 10.04 3.58
C TRP A 126 -9.95 9.04 2.76
N ARG A 127 -9.39 9.39 1.60
CA ARG A 127 -8.54 8.48 0.82
C ARG A 127 -7.21 9.09 0.41
N ALA A 128 -6.23 8.21 0.21
CA ALA A 128 -4.97 8.53 -0.44
C ALA A 128 -4.45 7.32 -1.21
N VAL A 129 -3.66 7.57 -2.25
CA VAL A 129 -3.06 6.53 -3.11
C VAL A 129 -1.68 6.97 -3.56
N VAL A 130 -0.78 6.00 -3.71
CA VAL A 130 0.58 6.20 -4.23
C VAL A 130 0.92 5.09 -5.22
N ASP A 131 1.65 5.44 -6.28
CA ASP A 131 2.19 4.46 -7.21
C ASP A 131 3.38 3.74 -6.57
N VAL A 132 3.49 2.44 -6.82
CA VAL A 132 4.61 1.61 -6.33
C VAL A 132 5.17 0.76 -7.46
N LYS A 133 6.43 0.36 -7.30
CA LYS A 133 7.05 -0.61 -8.21
C LYS A 133 6.82 -2.01 -7.65
N PRO A 134 6.28 -2.97 -8.43
CA PRO A 134 6.06 -4.34 -7.96
C PRO A 134 7.35 -5.09 -7.61
N THR A 135 8.51 -4.54 -8.01
CA THR A 135 9.86 -5.05 -7.69
C THR A 135 10.58 -4.17 -6.66
N GLY A 136 9.88 -3.19 -6.08
CA GLY A 136 10.45 -2.17 -5.19
C GLY A 136 10.50 -2.58 -3.72
N TYR A 137 11.20 -1.75 -2.94
CA TYR A 137 11.31 -1.85 -1.48
C TYR A 137 10.98 -0.51 -0.81
N ASP A 138 10.07 0.24 -1.43
CA ASP A 138 9.79 1.64 -1.10
C ASP A 138 9.21 1.78 0.32
N SER A 139 9.50 2.91 0.95
CA SER A 139 8.94 3.27 2.25
C SER A 139 8.17 4.57 2.11
N PHE A 140 6.93 4.58 2.56
CA PHE A 140 6.07 5.76 2.57
C PHE A 140 5.61 6.09 3.98
N TYR A 141 5.30 7.36 4.20
CA TYR A 141 4.70 7.88 5.41
C TYR A 141 3.23 8.15 5.15
N VAL A 142 2.37 7.52 5.94
CA VAL A 142 0.93 7.71 5.90
C VAL A 142 0.55 8.59 7.08
N TYR A 143 0.22 9.84 6.79
CA TYR A 143 -0.30 10.78 7.77
C TYR A 143 -1.79 10.61 7.87
N VAL A 144 -2.25 10.38 9.10
CA VAL A 144 -3.66 10.26 9.46
C VAL A 144 -3.93 11.42 10.42
N ASP A 145 -4.30 12.56 9.85
CA ASP A 145 -4.57 13.81 10.56
C ASP A 145 -6.05 13.90 10.96
N LYS A 146 -6.42 14.89 11.80
CA LYS A 146 -7.78 15.15 12.31
C LYS A 146 -8.94 14.65 11.44
N LEU A 147 -9.00 15.07 10.17
CA LEU A 147 -10.00 14.67 9.17
C LEU A 147 -9.37 14.46 7.77
N ALA A 148 -8.11 14.02 7.69
CA ALA A 148 -7.44 13.86 6.41
C ALA A 148 -6.38 12.76 6.44
N VAL A 149 -6.37 11.90 5.40
CA VAL A 149 -5.27 10.95 5.16
C VAL A 149 -4.45 11.39 3.94
N TYR A 150 -3.13 11.19 3.98
CA TYR A 150 -2.23 11.36 2.84
C TYR A 150 -0.96 10.54 2.96
N ILE A 151 -0.34 10.32 1.80
CA ILE A 151 0.90 9.58 1.66
C ILE A 151 2.03 10.53 1.21
N ARG A 152 3.23 10.33 1.75
CA ARG A 152 4.47 11.02 1.38
C ARG A 152 5.63 10.03 1.25
N GLU A 153 6.56 10.33 0.37
CA GLU A 153 7.82 9.57 0.22
C GLU A 153 8.85 9.90 1.32
N HIS A 154 8.71 11.07 1.95
CA HIS A 154 9.64 11.56 2.97
C HIS A 154 8.90 11.90 4.26
N ASP A 155 9.57 11.69 5.40
CA ASP A 155 9.05 12.05 6.72
C ASP A 155 9.07 13.57 6.88
N LEU A 156 7.90 14.17 7.03
CA LEU A 156 7.71 15.60 7.30
C LEU A 156 8.16 15.99 8.71
N GLU A 157 8.23 15.04 9.65
CA GLU A 157 8.64 15.33 11.03
C GLU A 157 10.17 15.38 11.20
N ARG A 158 10.93 14.96 10.19
CA ARG A 158 12.39 15.09 10.20
C ARG A 158 12.73 16.55 9.96
N LYS A 159 13.20 17.24 11.00
CA LYS A 159 13.92 18.50 10.81
C LYS A 159 15.12 18.21 9.90
N GLN A 160 15.24 18.96 8.81
CA GLN A 160 16.45 19.00 7.98
C GLN A 160 17.64 19.45 8.81
#